data_AF-A0A938B7I0-F1
#
_entry.id   AF-A0A938B7I0-F1
#
_cell.length_a   1.000
_cell.length_b   1.000
_cell.length_c   1.000
_cell.angle_alpha   90.00
_cell.angle_beta   90.00
_cell.angle_gamma   90.00
#
_symmetry.space_group_name_H-M   'P 1'
#
loop_
_entity.id
_entity.type
_entity.pdbx_description
1 polymer ?
#
loop_
_entity_poly.entity_id
_entity_poly.type
_entity_poly.pdbx_seq_one_letter_code
_entity_poly.pdbx_strand_id
1 'polypeptide(L)'
;MPWRKVKPPKYQYGETATLRENGIFLSGAFISNQRLEGYEYVEIFIDDNLRRIGFKFHKTPTADTSKLAKESKHGRIIQTRSWRRDASWVENILRRPASDRRFIIKTDESIESPTTGVRYYIFVGYHFNPRRVFAKQEDYPRLPGVYRLFKENEIVRIGESDNLEARLKEHFRDYRDEVDKYDFCEIEDSYMRKEEEKRLLREFKDMYGRLPRLNCITA
;
A
#
# COMPACT_ATOMS: atom_id res chain seq x y z
N MET A 1 -18.83 -13.84 -13.20
CA MET A 1 -17.76 -14.68 -12.59
C MET A 1 -18.11 -15.03 -11.15
N PRO A 2 -17.79 -16.25 -10.66
CA PRO A 2 -18.12 -16.66 -9.29
C PRO A 2 -17.25 -15.93 -8.24
N TRP A 3 -17.86 -15.69 -7.08
CA TRP A 3 -17.26 -15.04 -5.92
C TRP A 3 -16.07 -15.88 -5.40
N ARG A 4 -14.87 -15.29 -5.27
CA ARG A 4 -13.74 -15.95 -4.61
C ARG A 4 -13.40 -15.24 -3.30
N LYS A 5 -13.43 -15.99 -2.19
CA LYS A 5 -13.06 -15.52 -0.84
C LYS A 5 -11.55 -15.39 -0.74
N VAL A 6 -11.07 -14.30 -0.16
CA VAL A 6 -9.66 -14.10 0.19
C VAL A 6 -9.61 -13.83 1.69
N LYS A 7 -8.82 -14.61 2.45
CA LYS A 7 -8.67 -14.46 3.90
C LYS A 7 -7.28 -13.89 4.21
N PRO A 8 -7.15 -12.91 5.12
CA PRO A 8 -5.86 -12.52 5.67
C PRO A 8 -5.25 -13.65 6.53
N PRO A 9 -3.94 -13.60 6.85
CA PRO A 9 -3.28 -14.58 7.72
C PRO A 9 -3.91 -14.64 9.12
N LYS A 10 -3.71 -15.78 9.79
CA LYS A 10 -4.40 -16.32 10.98
C LYS A 10 -4.63 -15.41 12.20
N TYR A 11 -4.17 -14.17 12.25
CA TYR A 11 -4.25 -13.30 13.43
C TYR A 11 -5.23 -12.12 13.28
N GLN A 12 -5.89 -11.98 12.14
CA GLN A 12 -6.93 -10.96 11.89
C GLN A 12 -8.24 -11.61 11.41
N TYR A 13 -8.67 -12.68 12.09
CA TYR A 13 -9.95 -13.32 11.78
C TYR A 13 -11.12 -12.39 12.11
N GLY A 14 -11.57 -11.63 11.12
CA GLY A 14 -12.83 -10.87 11.20
C GLY A 14 -12.85 -9.68 10.27
N GLU A 15 -11.76 -8.92 10.19
CA GLU A 15 -11.67 -7.68 9.43
C GLU A 15 -11.05 -7.94 8.05
N THR A 16 -11.87 -7.95 7.01
CA THR A 16 -11.40 -8.19 5.64
C THR A 16 -11.96 -7.14 4.70
N ALA A 17 -11.11 -6.61 3.83
CA ALA A 17 -11.51 -5.87 2.65
C ALA A 17 -11.12 -6.66 1.39
N THR A 18 -12.05 -6.86 0.46
CA THR A 18 -11.84 -7.62 -0.78
C THR A 18 -12.14 -6.75 -1.99
N LEU A 19 -11.14 -6.53 -2.82
CA LEU A 19 -11.29 -5.79 -4.07
C LEU A 19 -11.72 -6.72 -5.20
N ARG A 20 -12.63 -6.25 -6.06
CA ARG A 20 -13.19 -6.98 -7.21
C ARG A 20 -13.36 -6.04 -8.37
N GLU A 21 -13.46 -6.53 -9.60
CA GLU A 21 -13.65 -5.73 -10.84
C GLU A 21 -14.70 -4.61 -10.77
N ASN A 22 -15.71 -4.71 -9.90
CA ASN A 22 -16.77 -3.69 -9.73
C ASN A 22 -17.08 -3.41 -8.24
N GLY A 23 -16.07 -3.36 -7.37
CA GLY A 23 -16.26 -2.85 -6.02
C GLY A 23 -15.40 -3.49 -4.94
N ILE A 24 -15.74 -3.17 -3.69
CA ILE A 24 -14.88 -3.42 -2.54
C ILE A 24 -15.74 -4.00 -1.42
N PHE A 25 -15.64 -5.29 -1.16
CA PHE A 25 -16.38 -5.92 -0.08
C PHE A 25 -15.65 -5.68 1.25
N LEU A 26 -16.32 -5.09 2.24
CA LEU A 26 -15.82 -5.02 3.61
C LEU A 26 -16.57 -6.04 4.46
N SER A 27 -15.88 -6.78 5.32
CA SER A 27 -16.52 -7.73 6.24
C SER A 27 -17.39 -7.00 7.27
N GLY A 28 -18.42 -7.68 7.79
CA GLY A 28 -19.20 -7.16 8.93
C GLY A 28 -18.36 -6.87 10.18
N ALA A 29 -17.31 -7.65 10.46
CA ALA A 29 -16.42 -7.38 11.60
C ALA A 29 -15.60 -6.09 11.40
N PHE A 30 -15.11 -5.82 10.18
CA PHE A 30 -14.51 -4.51 9.85
C PHE A 30 -15.48 -3.36 10.12
N ILE A 31 -16.72 -3.47 9.63
CA ILE A 31 -17.71 -2.39 9.82
C ILE A 31 -18.00 -2.14 11.29
N SER A 32 -18.14 -3.19 12.09
CA SER A 32 -18.48 -3.09 13.51
C SER A 32 -17.32 -2.61 14.38
N ASN A 33 -16.14 -3.18 14.20
CA ASN A 33 -14.95 -2.76 14.96
C ASN A 33 -14.58 -1.31 14.69
N GLN A 34 -14.76 -0.86 13.45
CA GLN A 34 -14.43 0.49 13.02
C GLN A 34 -15.60 1.49 13.18
N ARG A 35 -16.72 1.06 13.77
CA ARG A 35 -17.93 1.86 14.05
C ARG A 35 -18.49 2.58 12.81
N LEU A 36 -18.54 1.87 11.69
CA LEU A 36 -18.93 2.39 10.38
C LEU A 36 -20.42 2.21 10.04
N GLU A 37 -21.23 1.74 10.99
CA GLU A 37 -22.66 1.43 10.79
C GLU A 37 -23.50 2.65 10.40
N GLY A 38 -23.09 3.84 10.85
CA GLY A 38 -23.78 5.09 10.55
C GLY A 38 -23.42 5.73 9.20
N TYR A 39 -22.49 5.14 8.44
CA TYR A 39 -22.01 5.70 7.18
C TYR A 39 -22.69 5.02 5.99
N GLU A 40 -23.20 5.80 5.03
CA GLU A 40 -23.99 5.33 3.88
C GLU A 40 -23.29 5.55 2.53
N TYR A 41 -22.18 6.28 2.53
CA TYR A 41 -21.46 6.71 1.34
C TYR A 41 -19.95 6.47 1.51
N VAL A 42 -19.27 6.22 0.40
CA VAL A 42 -17.81 6.09 0.38
C VAL A 42 -17.22 6.84 -0.80
N GLU A 43 -16.15 7.57 -0.54
CA GLU A 43 -15.25 8.14 -1.53
C GLU A 43 -14.03 7.21 -1.62
N ILE A 44 -13.69 6.77 -2.83
CA ILE A 44 -12.47 5.99 -3.10
C ILE A 44 -11.44 6.94 -3.69
N PHE A 45 -10.25 6.98 -3.12
CA PHE A 45 -9.12 7.70 -3.68
C PHE A 45 -7.96 6.75 -3.95
N ILE A 46 -7.13 7.10 -4.92
CA ILE A 46 -5.98 6.31 -5.32
C ILE A 46 -4.75 7.20 -5.17
N ASP A 47 -3.76 6.70 -4.43
CA ASP A 47 -2.43 7.29 -4.33
C ASP A 47 -1.50 6.47 -5.22
N ASP A 48 -1.23 6.98 -6.42
CA ASP A 48 -0.40 6.30 -7.41
C ASP A 48 1.04 6.14 -6.93
N ASN A 49 1.58 7.13 -6.20
CA ASN A 49 2.96 7.13 -5.72
C ASN A 49 3.21 6.00 -4.71
N LEU A 50 2.22 5.71 -3.88
CA LEU A 50 2.33 4.70 -2.82
C LEU A 50 1.51 3.44 -3.11
N ARG A 51 0.86 3.37 -4.28
CA ARG A 51 -0.09 2.32 -4.69
C ARG A 51 -1.09 1.98 -3.59
N ARG A 52 -1.72 3.01 -3.03
CA ARG A 52 -2.74 2.87 -1.98
C ARG A 52 -4.11 3.12 -2.58
N ILE A 53 -5.05 2.29 -2.18
CA ILE A 53 -6.47 2.52 -2.40
C ILE A 53 -7.04 2.98 -1.06
N GLY A 54 -7.44 4.23 -0.99
CA GLY A 54 -8.05 4.83 0.17
C GLY A 54 -9.57 4.86 0.10
N PHE A 55 -10.19 4.88 1.27
CA PHE A 55 -11.62 4.89 1.49
C PHE A 55 -11.91 5.96 2.49
N LYS A 56 -12.92 6.77 2.20
CA LYS A 56 -13.37 7.80 3.11
C LYS A 56 -14.87 7.66 3.23
N PHE A 57 -15.33 7.43 4.46
CA PHE A 57 -16.73 7.10 4.74
C PHE A 57 -17.48 8.38 5.08
N HIS A 58 -18.67 8.53 4.48
CA HIS A 58 -19.53 9.69 4.68
C HIS A 58 -20.95 9.27 5.08
N LYS A 59 -21.57 10.07 5.95
CA LYS A 59 -23.00 9.93 6.30
C LYS A 59 -23.92 10.55 5.25
N THR A 60 -23.43 11.57 4.55
CA THR A 60 -24.13 12.30 3.49
C THR A 60 -23.38 12.18 2.17
N PRO A 61 -24.06 12.25 1.01
CA PRO A 61 -23.39 12.21 -0.28
C PRO A 61 -22.55 13.48 -0.50
N THR A 62 -21.40 13.31 -1.16
CA THR A 62 -20.60 14.37 -1.79
C THR A 62 -20.54 14.15 -3.30
N ALA A 63 -19.96 15.10 -4.06
CA ALA A 63 -19.80 15.01 -5.51
C ALA A 63 -19.04 13.72 -5.95
N ASP A 64 -18.10 13.24 -5.13
CA ASP A 64 -17.20 12.14 -5.46
C ASP A 64 -17.55 10.83 -4.74
N THR A 65 -18.66 10.78 -4.00
CA THR A 65 -19.06 9.58 -3.25
C THR A 65 -19.92 8.61 -4.05
N SER A 66 -19.70 7.32 -3.82
CA SER A 66 -20.59 6.24 -4.21
C SER A 66 -21.47 5.82 -3.03
N LYS A 67 -22.76 5.60 -3.26
CA LYS A 67 -23.67 5.04 -2.24
C LYS A 67 -23.29 3.58 -1.95
N LEU A 68 -23.22 3.23 -0.67
CA LEU A 68 -22.94 1.86 -0.22
C LEU A 68 -24.12 0.94 -0.54
N ALA A 69 -23.87 -0.14 -1.29
CA ALA A 69 -24.92 -1.05 -1.72
C ALA A 69 -25.17 -2.21 -0.74
N LYS A 70 -26.30 -2.11 -0.03
CA LYS A 70 -27.13 -3.19 0.54
C LYS A 70 -26.49 -4.06 1.65
N GLU A 71 -27.12 -4.01 2.82
CA GLU A 71 -26.96 -4.99 3.90
C GLU A 71 -27.37 -6.39 3.42
N SER A 72 -26.49 -7.36 3.63
CA SER A 72 -26.83 -8.78 3.57
C SER A 72 -26.96 -9.34 4.99
N LYS A 73 -27.61 -10.50 5.13
CA LYS A 73 -27.71 -11.25 6.41
C LYS A 73 -26.35 -11.62 7.05
N HIS A 74 -25.23 -11.43 6.34
CA HIS A 74 -23.88 -11.80 6.77
C HIS A 74 -22.89 -10.61 6.83
N GLY A 75 -23.39 -9.37 6.72
CA GLY A 75 -22.58 -8.14 6.76
C GLY A 75 -22.96 -7.12 5.68
N ARG A 76 -22.33 -5.93 5.73
CA ARG A 76 -22.49 -4.86 4.74
C ARG A 76 -21.51 -5.03 3.59
N ILE A 77 -21.99 -4.95 2.34
CA ILE A 77 -21.16 -4.97 1.13
C ILE A 77 -20.99 -3.54 0.63
N ILE A 78 -19.78 -3.15 0.25
CA ILE A 78 -19.53 -1.84 -0.37
C ILE A 78 -19.32 -2.02 -1.87
N GLN A 79 -20.43 -2.19 -2.59
CA GLN A 79 -20.34 -2.28 -4.04
C GLN A 79 -20.26 -0.86 -4.63
N THR A 80 -19.09 -0.48 -5.11
CA THR A 80 -18.95 0.74 -5.91
C THR A 80 -19.24 0.43 -7.37
N ARG A 81 -19.96 1.31 -8.08
CA ARG A 81 -20.43 1.03 -9.45
C ARG A 81 -19.32 0.96 -10.49
N SER A 82 -18.16 1.54 -10.19
CA SER A 82 -17.00 1.55 -11.07
C SER A 82 -15.74 1.80 -10.27
N TRP A 83 -14.67 1.08 -10.58
CA TRP A 83 -13.32 1.58 -10.28
C TRP A 83 -13.04 2.78 -11.17
N ARG A 84 -12.24 3.72 -10.68
CA ARG A 84 -11.69 4.72 -11.58
C ARG A 84 -10.79 4.00 -12.59
N ARG A 85 -11.15 4.12 -13.88
CA ARG A 85 -10.45 3.47 -15.01
C ARG A 85 -9.08 4.09 -15.30
N ASP A 86 -8.73 5.17 -14.62
CA ASP A 86 -7.47 5.91 -14.74
C ASP A 86 -6.30 5.19 -14.04
N ALA A 87 -6.56 4.34 -13.04
CA ALA A 87 -5.53 3.63 -12.30
C ALA A 87 -5.25 2.22 -12.87
N SER A 88 -4.63 2.17 -14.05
CA SER A 88 -4.32 0.92 -14.79
C SER A 88 -3.52 -0.11 -13.99
N TRP A 89 -2.74 0.32 -12.99
CA TRP A 89 -1.99 -0.57 -12.12
C TRP A 89 -2.88 -1.40 -11.18
N VAL A 90 -4.08 -0.91 -10.84
CA VAL A 90 -5.02 -1.63 -9.97
C VAL A 90 -5.46 -2.92 -10.63
N GLU A 91 -5.75 -2.90 -11.94
CA GLU A 91 -6.09 -4.12 -12.69
C GLU A 91 -4.96 -5.14 -12.65
N ASN A 92 -3.71 -4.69 -12.82
CA ASN A 92 -2.55 -5.57 -12.79
C ASN A 92 -2.38 -6.25 -11.43
N ILE A 93 -2.72 -5.58 -10.33
CA ILE A 93 -2.66 -6.17 -8.98
C ILE A 93 -3.85 -7.09 -8.72
N LEU A 94 -5.06 -6.74 -9.19
CA LEU A 94 -6.23 -7.61 -9.07
C LEU A 94 -6.05 -8.95 -9.81
N ARG A 95 -5.25 -8.97 -10.88
CA ARG A 95 -4.88 -10.17 -11.65
C ARG A 95 -3.82 -11.04 -10.95
N ARG A 96 -3.09 -10.55 -9.94
CA ARG A 96 -2.07 -11.32 -9.21
C ARG A 96 -2.69 -12.32 -8.21
N PRO A 97 -1.95 -13.39 -7.84
CA PRO A 97 -2.34 -14.31 -6.78
C PRO A 97 -2.72 -13.61 -5.46
N ALA A 98 -3.59 -14.25 -4.68
CA ALA A 98 -4.03 -13.71 -3.39
C ALA A 98 -2.91 -13.58 -2.34
N SER A 99 -1.92 -14.48 -2.40
CA SER A 99 -0.71 -14.46 -1.56
C SER A 99 0.11 -13.18 -1.72
N ASP A 100 0.07 -12.59 -2.90
CA ASP A 100 0.96 -11.48 -3.30
C ASP A 100 0.32 -10.11 -3.05
N ARG A 101 -0.91 -10.11 -2.50
CA ARG A 101 -1.69 -8.91 -2.21
C ARG A 101 -1.72 -8.72 -0.70
N ARG A 102 -0.92 -7.78 -0.20
CA ARG A 102 -0.91 -7.42 1.23
C ARG A 102 -1.85 -6.26 1.49
N PHE A 103 -2.99 -6.57 2.12
CA PHE A 103 -3.96 -5.59 2.61
C PHE A 103 -3.51 -5.11 3.98
N ILE A 104 -3.20 -3.82 4.11
CA ILE A 104 -2.93 -3.20 5.41
C ILE A 104 -3.95 -2.10 5.62
N ILE A 105 -4.64 -2.19 6.76
CA ILE A 105 -5.65 -1.23 7.18
C ILE A 105 -4.97 -0.30 8.17
N LYS A 106 -4.93 0.99 7.85
CA LYS A 106 -4.55 2.05 8.79
C LYS A 106 -5.64 3.11 8.78
N THR A 107 -6.00 3.56 9.97
CA THR A 107 -6.93 4.68 10.18
C THR A 107 -6.10 5.97 10.20
N ASP A 108 -6.52 6.99 9.44
CA ASP A 108 -6.00 8.34 9.62
C ASP A 108 -6.80 9.03 10.72
N GLU A 109 -6.29 8.98 11.95
CA GLU A 109 -6.95 9.60 13.10
C GLU A 109 -6.80 11.13 13.11
N SER A 110 -5.96 11.71 12.23
CA SER A 110 -5.72 13.16 12.19
C SER A 110 -6.89 13.99 11.62
N ILE A 111 -7.98 13.33 11.21
CA ILE A 111 -9.14 13.95 10.55
C ILE A 111 -10.37 13.77 11.44
N GLU A 112 -10.57 14.73 12.35
CA GLU A 112 -11.61 14.66 13.39
C GLU A 112 -13.00 15.18 12.97
N SER A 113 -13.19 15.77 11.77
CA SER A 113 -14.48 16.37 11.45
C SER A 113 -15.51 15.37 10.85
N PRO A 114 -16.74 15.29 11.39
CA PRO A 114 -17.85 14.51 10.82
C PRO A 114 -18.20 14.89 9.38
N THR A 115 -17.87 16.11 8.94
CA THR A 115 -18.06 16.56 7.55
C THR A 115 -16.96 16.08 6.61
N THR A 116 -15.77 15.77 7.12
CA THR A 116 -14.64 15.25 6.32
C THR A 116 -14.54 13.73 6.31
N GLY A 117 -15.36 13.00 7.06
CA GLY A 117 -15.41 11.53 7.01
C GLY A 117 -14.19 10.85 7.63
N VAL A 118 -14.30 9.54 7.90
CA VAL A 118 -13.19 8.73 8.45
C VAL A 118 -12.42 8.11 7.29
N ARG A 119 -11.08 8.25 7.28
CA ARG A 119 -10.21 7.69 6.23
C ARG A 119 -9.59 6.37 6.66
N TYR A 120 -9.73 5.39 5.78
CA TYR A 120 -9.06 4.08 5.85
C TYR A 120 -8.23 3.90 4.61
N TYR A 121 -7.05 3.29 4.75
CA TYR A 121 -6.24 2.91 3.60
C TYR A 121 -6.25 1.41 3.45
N ILE A 122 -6.28 0.97 2.20
CA ILE A 122 -5.92 -0.37 1.80
C ILE A 122 -4.68 -0.26 0.93
N PHE A 123 -3.60 -0.90 1.36
CA PHE A 123 -2.45 -1.10 0.49
C PHE A 123 -2.77 -2.19 -0.54
N VAL A 124 -2.50 -1.88 -1.80
CA VAL A 124 -2.76 -2.79 -2.91
C VAL A 124 -1.47 -2.90 -3.68
N GLY A 125 -0.67 -3.91 -3.33
CA GLY A 125 0.65 -4.12 -3.91
C GLY A 125 1.70 -4.42 -2.85
N TYR A 126 2.93 -4.05 -3.16
CA TYR A 126 4.11 -4.23 -2.32
C TYR A 126 4.11 -3.16 -1.21
N HIS A 127 3.89 -3.61 0.03
CA HIS A 127 3.89 -2.72 1.18
C HIS A 127 5.31 -2.47 1.67
N PHE A 128 5.76 -1.22 1.49
CA PHE A 128 6.95 -0.74 2.17
C PHE A 128 6.70 -0.66 3.68
N ASN A 129 7.49 -1.40 4.43
CA ASN A 129 7.54 -1.32 5.88
C ASN A 129 7.85 0.13 6.32
N PRO A 130 7.38 0.55 7.51
CA PRO A 130 7.69 1.88 8.03
C PRO A 130 9.20 2.18 8.00
N ARG A 131 9.56 3.45 7.75
CA ARG A 131 10.96 3.90 7.73
C ARG A 131 11.66 3.53 9.04
N ARG A 132 12.81 2.89 8.93
CA ARG A 132 13.68 2.48 10.04
C ARG A 132 14.97 3.30 10.00
N VAL A 133 15.55 3.57 11.16
CA VAL A 133 16.85 4.25 11.28
C VAL A 133 17.96 3.19 11.26
N PHE A 134 19.09 3.47 10.62
CA PHE A 134 20.23 2.53 10.56
C PHE A 134 20.93 2.27 11.92
N ALA A 135 20.56 2.99 12.98
CA ALA A 135 21.23 2.97 14.29
C ALA A 135 21.10 1.65 15.08
N LYS A 136 20.15 0.76 14.72
CA LYS A 136 19.95 -0.53 15.41
C LYS A 136 20.24 -1.68 14.44
N GLN A 137 21.38 -2.35 14.61
CA GLN A 137 21.79 -3.46 13.74
C GLN A 137 20.82 -4.66 13.75
N GLU A 138 19.98 -4.78 14.76
CA GLU A 138 19.05 -5.90 14.95
C GLU A 138 17.80 -5.81 14.05
N ASP A 139 17.58 -4.69 13.37
CA ASP A 139 16.35 -4.43 12.62
C ASP A 139 16.44 -4.76 11.12
N TYR A 140 17.57 -5.30 10.63
CA TYR A 140 17.72 -5.58 9.20
C TYR A 140 16.92 -6.82 8.77
N PRO A 141 16.07 -6.72 7.73
CA PRO A 141 15.25 -7.84 7.27
C PRO A 141 16.07 -8.93 6.55
N ARG A 142 15.97 -10.17 7.03
CA ARG A 142 16.58 -11.38 6.42
C ARG A 142 15.69 -12.00 5.35
N LEU A 143 15.35 -11.21 4.34
CA LEU A 143 14.40 -11.63 3.32
C LEU A 143 14.68 -10.90 1.99
N PRO A 144 14.27 -11.48 0.86
CA PRO A 144 14.40 -10.85 -0.45
C PRO A 144 13.41 -9.69 -0.59
N GLY A 145 13.78 -8.65 -1.32
CA GLY A 145 12.89 -7.53 -1.53
C GLY A 145 13.48 -6.31 -2.23
N VAL A 146 12.70 -5.24 -2.23
CA VAL A 146 13.08 -3.92 -2.75
C VAL A 146 13.17 -2.96 -1.57
N TYR A 147 14.18 -2.10 -1.58
CA TYR A 147 14.44 -1.11 -0.54
C TYR A 147 14.58 0.30 -1.10
N ARG A 148 14.33 1.30 -0.25
CA ARG A 148 14.67 2.70 -0.52
C ARG A 148 15.50 3.23 0.63
N LEU A 149 16.55 3.97 0.30
CA LEU A 149 17.40 4.66 1.25
C LEU A 149 17.08 6.13 1.24
N PHE A 150 17.12 6.74 2.42
CA PHE A 150 16.79 8.13 2.61
C PHE A 150 17.95 8.90 3.25
N LYS A 151 18.00 10.20 2.97
CA LYS A 151 18.76 11.21 3.71
C LYS A 151 17.85 12.40 3.89
N GLU A 152 17.64 12.86 5.13
CA GLU A 152 16.85 14.07 5.40
C GLU A 152 15.43 13.98 4.78
N ASN A 153 14.88 12.75 4.76
CA ASN A 153 13.60 12.37 4.13
C ASN A 153 13.56 12.40 2.59
N GLU A 154 14.66 12.70 1.89
CA GLU A 154 14.78 12.52 0.44
C GLU A 154 15.20 11.09 0.09
N ILE A 155 14.63 10.50 -0.97
CA ILE A 155 15.11 9.20 -1.50
C ILE A 155 16.44 9.42 -2.21
N VAL A 156 17.50 8.79 -1.68
CA VAL A 156 18.86 8.87 -2.26
C VAL A 156 19.24 7.61 -3.02
N ARG A 157 18.59 6.48 -2.72
CA ARG A 157 18.77 5.21 -3.44
C ARG A 157 17.49 4.38 -3.46
N ILE A 158 17.28 3.63 -4.54
CA ILE A 158 16.29 2.58 -4.68
C ILE A 158 17.04 1.34 -5.18
N GLY A 159 16.77 0.17 -4.62
CA GLY A 159 17.39 -1.06 -5.13
C GLY A 159 16.66 -2.33 -4.73
N GLU A 160 17.07 -3.45 -5.30
CA GLU A 160 16.58 -4.79 -4.93
C GLU A 160 17.70 -5.69 -4.42
N SER A 161 17.34 -6.78 -3.72
CA SER A 161 18.26 -7.82 -3.29
C SER A 161 17.55 -9.13 -2.95
N ASP A 162 18.25 -10.25 -3.12
CA ASP A 162 17.88 -11.55 -2.54
C ASP A 162 18.03 -11.58 -1.01
N ASN A 163 18.88 -10.71 -0.46
CA ASN A 163 19.10 -10.60 0.99
C ASN A 163 19.24 -9.13 1.39
N LEU A 164 18.13 -8.54 1.82
CA LEU A 164 18.10 -7.15 2.26
C LEU A 164 19.02 -6.87 3.44
N GLU A 165 19.23 -7.82 4.37
CA GLU A 165 20.14 -7.62 5.51
C GLU A 165 21.56 -7.38 5.03
N ALA A 166 22.08 -8.24 4.14
CA ALA A 166 23.41 -8.10 3.60
C ALA A 166 23.57 -6.77 2.85
N ARG A 167 22.60 -6.45 1.99
CA ARG A 167 22.65 -5.26 1.13
C ARG A 167 22.53 -3.95 1.92
N LEU A 168 21.66 -3.89 2.92
CA LEU A 168 21.50 -2.70 3.77
C LEU A 168 22.72 -2.46 4.66
N LYS A 169 23.34 -3.52 5.19
CA LYS A 169 24.61 -3.41 5.94
C LYS A 169 25.75 -2.89 5.07
N GLU A 170 25.86 -3.38 3.83
CA GLU A 170 26.82 -2.90 2.84
C GLU A 170 26.63 -1.39 2.59
N HIS A 171 25.41 -0.96 2.25
CA HIS A 171 25.13 0.47 2.02
C HIS A 171 25.41 1.35 3.25
N PHE A 172 25.08 0.87 4.45
CA PHE A 172 25.36 1.65 5.66
C PHE A 172 26.86 1.77 5.94
N ARG A 173 27.65 0.77 5.55
CA ARG A 173 29.11 0.84 5.64
C ARG A 173 29.67 1.83 4.61
N ASP A 174 29.19 1.77 3.38
CA ASP A 174 29.79 2.49 2.25
C ASP A 174 29.27 3.93 2.13
N TYR A 175 28.04 4.21 2.57
CA TYR A 175 27.34 5.48 2.43
C TYR A 175 26.84 6.06 3.76
N ARG A 176 27.52 5.76 4.89
CA ARG A 176 27.06 6.12 6.24
C ARG A 176 26.62 7.59 6.38
N ASP A 177 27.36 8.52 5.80
CA ASP A 177 27.07 9.95 5.90
C ASP A 177 25.97 10.42 4.94
N GLU A 178 25.62 9.58 3.98
CA GLU A 178 24.66 9.85 2.92
C GLU A 178 23.32 9.15 3.11
N VAL A 179 23.14 8.34 4.17
CA VAL A 179 21.89 7.65 4.48
C VAL A 179 21.55 7.73 5.97
N ASP A 180 20.30 8.04 6.31
CA ASP A 180 19.81 8.09 7.70
C ASP A 180 18.76 7.00 8.00
N LYS A 181 17.92 6.71 7.00
CA LYS A 181 16.78 5.81 7.12
C LYS A 181 16.66 4.90 5.90
N TYR A 182 15.95 3.81 6.07
CA TYR A 182 15.53 2.95 4.98
C TYR A 182 14.09 2.48 5.16
N ASP A 183 13.44 2.14 4.05
CA ASP A 183 12.26 1.28 4.06
C ASP A 183 12.41 0.16 3.04
N PHE A 184 11.56 -0.86 3.16
CA PHE A 184 11.63 -2.04 2.29
C PHE A 184 10.30 -2.75 2.14
N CYS A 185 10.12 -3.42 1.01
CA CYS A 185 9.07 -4.41 0.80
C CYS A 185 9.69 -5.77 0.49
N GLU A 186 9.14 -6.81 1.11
CA GLU A 186 9.45 -8.21 0.81
C GLU A 186 8.83 -8.61 -0.55
N ILE A 187 9.66 -9.21 -1.41
CA ILE A 187 9.25 -9.75 -2.71
C ILE A 187 10.14 -10.95 -3.02
N GLU A 188 9.59 -12.16 -2.94
CA GLU A 188 10.36 -13.41 -3.12
C GLU A 188 10.80 -13.64 -4.56
N ASP A 189 9.95 -13.30 -5.53
CA ASP A 189 10.25 -13.51 -6.94
C ASP A 189 11.23 -12.46 -7.49
N SER A 190 12.34 -12.93 -8.07
CA SER A 190 13.42 -12.09 -8.59
C SER A 190 13.00 -11.22 -9.78
N TYR A 191 12.19 -11.77 -10.69
CA TYR A 191 11.69 -11.00 -11.82
C TYR A 191 10.80 -9.87 -11.34
N MET A 192 9.91 -10.17 -10.39
CA MET A 192 9.00 -9.20 -9.81
C MET A 192 9.71 -8.12 -8.99
N ARG A 193 10.82 -8.44 -8.31
CA ARG A 193 11.68 -7.43 -7.67
C ARG A 193 12.26 -6.45 -8.67
N LYS A 194 12.82 -6.94 -9.77
CA LYS A 194 13.39 -6.10 -10.84
C LYS A 194 12.34 -5.20 -11.48
N GLU A 195 11.15 -5.73 -11.74
CA GLU A 195 10.06 -4.92 -12.28
C GLU A 195 9.60 -3.83 -11.30
N GLU A 196 9.60 -4.12 -10.00
CA GLU A 196 9.25 -3.13 -8.98
C GLU A 196 10.34 -2.07 -8.76
N GLU A 197 11.63 -2.45 -8.77
CA GLU A 197 12.75 -1.51 -8.74
C GLU A 197 12.70 -0.56 -9.95
N LYS A 198 12.57 -1.10 -11.17
CA LYS A 198 12.46 -0.30 -12.40
C LYS A 198 11.30 0.69 -12.34
N ARG A 199 10.16 0.26 -11.80
CA ARG A 199 8.99 1.13 -11.62
C ARG A 199 9.31 2.29 -10.70
N LEU A 200 9.85 2.01 -9.50
CA LEU A 200 10.16 3.03 -8.51
C LEU A 200 11.19 4.05 -9.04
N LEU A 201 12.18 3.57 -9.79
CA LEU A 201 13.15 4.44 -10.47
C LEU A 201 12.49 5.31 -11.54
N ARG A 202 11.56 4.75 -12.32
CA ARG A 202 10.79 5.52 -13.32
C ARG A 202 9.96 6.62 -12.65
N GLU A 203 9.20 6.28 -11.62
CA GLU A 203 8.38 7.25 -10.88
C GLU A 203 9.20 8.37 -10.25
N PHE A 204 10.36 8.02 -9.67
CA PHE A 204 11.28 9.03 -9.15
C PHE A 204 11.79 9.95 -10.28
N LYS A 205 12.16 9.37 -11.43
CA LYS A 205 12.62 10.14 -12.59
C LYS A 205 11.53 11.03 -13.17
N ASP A 206 10.30 10.56 -13.26
CA ASP A 206 9.16 11.32 -13.76
C ASP A 206 8.83 12.50 -12.82
N MET A 207 8.99 12.31 -11.50
CA MET A 207 8.72 13.33 -10.49
C MET A 207 9.83 14.38 -10.38
N TYR A 208 11.11 13.98 -10.45
CA TYR A 208 12.25 14.84 -10.15
C TYR A 208 13.14 15.16 -11.36
N GLY A 209 12.85 14.58 -12.53
CA GLY A 209 13.65 14.74 -13.75
C GLY A 209 15.02 14.06 -13.73
N ARG A 210 15.35 13.30 -12.67
CA ARG A 210 16.65 12.65 -12.46
C ARG A 210 16.49 11.32 -11.72
N LEU A 211 17.54 10.50 -11.70
CA LEU A 211 17.61 9.34 -10.81
C LEU A 211 18.01 9.75 -9.39
N PRO A 212 17.76 8.90 -8.37
CA PRO A 212 18.32 9.09 -7.04
C PRO A 212 19.85 9.18 -7.12
N ARG A 213 20.46 10.05 -6.31
CA ARG A 213 21.88 10.40 -6.46
C ARG A 213 22.82 9.19 -6.38
N LEU A 214 22.50 8.19 -5.56
CA LEU A 214 23.29 6.97 -5.40
C LEU A 214 22.93 5.87 -6.42
N ASN A 215 21.93 6.09 -7.28
CA ASN A 215 21.59 5.18 -8.38
C ASN A 215 22.27 5.57 -9.71
N CYS A 216 22.84 6.76 -9.79
CA CYS A 216 23.63 7.14 -10.96
C CYS A 216 24.84 6.20 -11.07
N ILE A 217 24.94 5.49 -12.19
CA ILE A 217 26.21 4.88 -12.58
C ILE A 217 27.13 6.07 -12.83
N THR A 218 28.13 6.27 -11.99
CA THR A 218 29.24 7.18 -12.30
C THR A 218 29.79 6.73 -13.66
N ALA A 219 29.53 7.56 -14.67
CA ALA A 219 30.10 7.41 -16.00
C ALA A 219 31.62 7.62 -15.95
#